data_AF-A0A5D3K4W6-F1
#
_entry.id   AF-A0A5D3K4W6-F1
#
_cell.length_a   1.000
_cell.length_b   1.000
_cell.length_c   1.000
_cell.angle_alpha   90.00
_cell.angle_beta   90.00
_cell.angle_gamma   90.00
#
_symmetry.space_group_name_H-M   'P 1'
#
loop_
_entity.id
_entity.type
_entity.pdbx_description
1 polymer ?
#
loop_
_entity_poly.entity_id
_entity_poly.type
_entity_poly.pdbx_seq_one_letter_code
_entity_poly.pdbx_strand_id
1 'polypeptide(L)'
;MFVRFAIGVVAFLLSTSVPGFAVTMPVDCKLIVDGKPYIDGVCEFVRTDTDGSFSIYGDRYWASIDIENHEGIAHWNESPGATHAQSSLGNVSRSGGCWENRSVRICALTIEPTRREKLLAQRPKGLRITPSYADYLCLSAPNYQFVAGAPLTIDRCDAFWGVRQRVFRLSGGRISLEGKPELCIDARGATATEDAALVLTDCAHVGIRWTYDAATNLIRSDNNLCWSLRLSGDRKVDDWSPPIGARPCEAAPAETSQFAIGGD
;
A
#
# COMPACT_ATOMS: atom_id res chain seq x y z
N MET A 1 -12.67 14.17 -66.48
CA MET A 1 -13.35 13.51 -65.36
C MET A 1 -12.27 13.02 -64.40
N PHE A 2 -11.90 13.85 -63.41
CA PHE A 2 -10.80 13.57 -62.48
C PHE A 2 -11.39 13.00 -61.18
N VAL A 3 -11.07 11.73 -60.89
CA VAL A 3 -11.42 11.08 -59.62
C VAL A 3 -10.31 11.40 -58.62
N ARG A 4 -10.65 12.15 -57.55
CA ARG A 4 -9.76 12.38 -56.41
C ARG A 4 -10.00 11.30 -55.37
N PHE A 5 -8.97 10.48 -55.09
CA PHE A 5 -8.94 9.59 -53.93
C PHE A 5 -8.56 10.41 -52.69
N ALA A 6 -9.42 10.41 -51.67
CA ALA A 6 -9.09 10.90 -50.35
C ALA A 6 -8.61 9.72 -49.49
N ILE A 7 -7.33 9.74 -49.12
CA ILE A 7 -6.75 8.79 -48.16
C ILE A 7 -7.08 9.34 -46.76
N GLY A 8 -8.03 8.70 -46.08
CA GLY A 8 -8.34 8.98 -44.68
C GLY A 8 -7.31 8.32 -43.77
N VAL A 9 -6.54 9.12 -43.04
CA VAL A 9 -5.66 8.65 -41.97
C VAL A 9 -6.54 8.32 -40.75
N VAL A 10 -6.70 7.04 -40.46
CA VAL A 10 -7.34 6.56 -39.22
C VAL A 10 -6.33 6.70 -38.09
N ALA A 11 -6.50 7.71 -37.23
CA ALA A 11 -5.74 7.86 -36.01
C ALA A 11 -6.19 6.79 -35.01
N PHE A 12 -5.33 5.78 -34.80
CA PHE A 12 -5.52 4.74 -33.79
C PHE A 12 -5.23 5.36 -32.41
N LEU A 13 -6.27 5.73 -31.67
CA LEU A 13 -6.17 6.09 -30.25
C LEU A 13 -5.79 4.83 -29.47
N LEU A 14 -4.50 4.67 -29.19
CA LEU A 14 -3.99 3.69 -28.24
C LEU A 14 -4.51 4.06 -26.85
N SER A 15 -5.61 3.43 -26.45
CA SER A 15 -6.08 3.44 -25.07
C SER A 15 -5.03 2.77 -24.21
N THR A 16 -4.14 3.56 -23.60
CA THR A 16 -3.26 3.08 -22.55
C THR A 16 -4.14 2.73 -21.35
N SER A 17 -4.47 1.45 -21.22
CA SER A 17 -4.98 0.88 -19.98
C SER A 17 -3.91 1.03 -18.91
N VAL A 18 -3.97 2.14 -18.17
CA VAL A 18 -3.24 2.26 -16.91
C VAL A 18 -3.77 1.12 -16.03
N PRO A 19 -2.92 0.21 -15.52
CA PRO A 19 -3.37 -0.76 -14.54
C PRO A 19 -4.03 0.02 -13.40
N GLY A 20 -5.34 -0.10 -13.30
CA GLY A 20 -6.12 0.61 -12.31
C GLY A 20 -5.76 0.05 -10.95
N PHE A 21 -5.10 0.85 -10.11
CA PHE A 21 -4.97 0.53 -8.71
C PHE A 21 -6.38 0.28 -8.15
N ALA A 22 -6.49 -0.74 -7.30
CA ALA A 22 -7.71 -0.98 -6.54
C ALA A 22 -8.03 0.26 -5.69
N VAL A 23 -8.94 1.10 -6.18
CA VAL A 23 -9.37 2.32 -5.49
C VAL A 23 -10.16 1.90 -4.24
N THR A 24 -9.68 2.33 -3.08
CA THR A 24 -10.37 2.15 -1.80
C THR A 24 -11.48 3.19 -1.65
N MET A 25 -12.66 2.77 -1.19
CA MET A 25 -13.81 3.64 -0.95
C MET A 25 -14.21 3.60 0.53
N PRO A 26 -14.38 4.76 1.20
CA PRO A 26 -14.85 4.74 2.57
C PRO A 26 -16.33 4.37 2.58
N VAL A 27 -16.69 3.39 3.40
CA VAL A 27 -18.06 2.90 3.60
C VAL A 27 -18.32 2.64 5.08
N ASP A 28 -19.56 2.35 5.45
CA ASP A 28 -19.91 1.95 6.82
C ASP A 28 -19.91 0.43 6.90
N CYS A 29 -19.05 -0.11 7.76
CA CYS A 29 -18.72 -1.52 7.80
C CYS A 29 -19.13 -2.16 9.12
N LYS A 30 -19.51 -3.44 9.03
CA LYS A 30 -19.58 -4.32 10.20
C LYS A 30 -18.86 -5.62 9.91
N LEU A 31 -17.99 -6.04 10.81
CA LEU A 31 -17.43 -7.37 10.86
C LEU A 31 -17.72 -7.93 12.24
N ILE A 32 -18.60 -8.92 12.30
CA ILE A 32 -18.97 -9.63 13.53
C ILE A 32 -18.61 -11.10 13.31
N VAL A 33 -17.76 -11.65 14.18
CA VAL A 33 -17.39 -13.07 14.18
C VAL A 33 -17.74 -13.66 15.54
N ASP A 34 -18.53 -14.72 15.54
CA ASP A 34 -19.09 -15.40 16.71
C ASP A 34 -19.74 -14.44 17.72
N GLY A 35 -20.50 -13.47 17.19
CA GLY A 35 -21.22 -12.47 17.98
C GLY A 35 -20.35 -11.32 18.50
N LYS A 36 -19.04 -11.34 18.27
CA LYS A 36 -18.12 -10.27 18.68
C LYS A 36 -17.83 -9.29 17.53
N PRO A 37 -18.01 -7.98 17.72
CA PRO A 37 -17.66 -6.99 16.70
C PRO A 37 -16.14 -6.77 16.65
N TYR A 38 -15.60 -6.74 15.43
CA TYR A 38 -14.19 -6.48 15.11
C TYR A 38 -14.01 -5.22 14.25
N ILE A 39 -15.01 -4.91 13.41
CA ILE A 39 -15.15 -3.64 12.70
C ILE A 39 -16.59 -3.18 12.94
N ASP A 40 -16.77 -1.93 13.39
CA ASP A 40 -18.06 -1.28 13.52
C ASP A 40 -17.88 0.23 13.26
N GLY A 41 -18.28 0.68 12.07
CA GLY A 41 -18.12 2.06 11.62
C GLY A 41 -17.35 2.18 10.30
N VAL A 42 -16.74 3.34 10.08
CA VAL A 42 -16.06 3.65 8.80
C VAL A 42 -14.91 2.70 8.56
N CYS A 43 -14.89 2.09 7.38
CA CYS A 43 -13.78 1.28 6.90
C CYS A 43 -13.59 1.47 5.39
N GLU A 44 -12.54 0.86 4.85
CA GLU A 44 -12.23 0.92 3.43
C GLU A 44 -12.74 -0.29 2.68
N PHE A 45 -13.55 -0.06 1.65
CA PHE A 45 -14.03 -1.07 0.73
C PHE A 45 -13.15 -1.12 -0.51
N VAL A 46 -12.74 -2.32 -0.89
CA VAL A 46 -12.00 -2.59 -2.12
C VAL A 46 -12.74 -3.66 -2.90
N ARG A 47 -13.12 -3.36 -4.14
CA ARG A 47 -13.60 -4.40 -5.07
C ARG A 47 -12.38 -5.14 -5.62
N THR A 48 -12.40 -6.47 -5.56
CA THR A 48 -11.27 -7.32 -5.98
C THR A 48 -11.48 -7.95 -7.35
N ASP A 49 -12.72 -8.05 -7.83
CA ASP A 49 -13.03 -8.56 -9.18
C ASP A 49 -14.31 -7.95 -9.80
N THR A 50 -14.71 -8.46 -10.97
CA THR A 50 -15.94 -8.10 -11.65
C THR A 50 -17.18 -8.82 -11.09
N ASP A 51 -17.02 -10.04 -10.59
CA ASP A 51 -18.10 -10.93 -10.15
C ASP A 51 -18.72 -10.50 -8.81
N GLY A 52 -18.06 -9.56 -8.14
CA GLY A 52 -18.57 -8.84 -7.00
C GLY A 52 -17.73 -9.00 -5.74
N SER A 53 -16.67 -9.82 -5.79
CA SER A 53 -15.74 -10.04 -4.70
C SER A 53 -15.15 -8.74 -4.21
N PHE A 54 -14.92 -8.69 -2.92
CA PHE A 54 -14.46 -7.48 -2.26
C PHE A 54 -13.74 -7.76 -0.96
N SER A 55 -13.09 -6.74 -0.45
CA SER A 55 -12.50 -6.72 0.88
C SER A 55 -12.94 -5.47 1.63
N ILE A 56 -13.08 -5.60 2.96
CA ILE A 56 -13.27 -4.49 3.88
C ILE A 56 -12.06 -4.39 4.81
N TYR A 57 -11.49 -3.20 4.95
CA TYR A 57 -10.32 -2.92 5.78
C TYR A 57 -10.68 -1.92 6.87
N GLY A 58 -10.71 -2.38 8.12
CA GLY A 58 -10.71 -1.54 9.31
C GLY A 58 -9.28 -1.27 9.80
N ASP A 59 -9.15 -0.62 10.95
CA ASP A 59 -7.83 -0.23 11.48
C ASP A 59 -6.93 -1.43 11.83
N ARG A 60 -7.49 -2.52 12.36
CA ARG A 60 -6.71 -3.71 12.77
C ARG A 60 -7.20 -5.02 12.18
N TYR A 61 -8.42 -5.00 11.67
CA TYR A 61 -9.09 -6.18 11.16
C TYR A 61 -9.54 -5.91 9.73
N TRP A 62 -9.52 -6.95 8.92
CA TRP A 62 -10.03 -6.90 7.57
C TRP A 62 -10.59 -8.27 7.19
N ALA A 63 -11.50 -8.27 6.23
CA ALA A 63 -12.12 -9.47 5.71
C ALA A 63 -12.28 -9.38 4.20
N SER A 64 -12.15 -10.51 3.52
CA SER A 64 -12.45 -10.67 2.10
C SER A 64 -13.64 -11.59 1.90
N ILE A 65 -14.35 -11.38 0.81
CA ILE A 65 -15.39 -12.27 0.32
C ILE A 65 -15.10 -12.51 -1.15
N ASP A 66 -14.83 -13.77 -1.48
CA ASP A 66 -14.69 -14.25 -2.84
C ASP A 66 -16.05 -14.78 -3.30
N ILE A 67 -16.55 -14.25 -4.42
CA ILE A 67 -17.88 -14.52 -4.94
C ILE A 67 -17.76 -15.27 -6.26
N GLU A 68 -18.25 -16.51 -6.27
CA GLU A 68 -18.35 -17.33 -7.45
C GLU A 68 -19.77 -17.89 -7.56
N ASN A 69 -20.41 -17.78 -8.73
CA ASN A 69 -21.77 -18.30 -8.97
C ASN A 69 -22.82 -17.82 -7.94
N HIS A 70 -22.70 -16.58 -7.46
CA HIS A 70 -23.55 -15.98 -6.41
C HIS A 70 -23.41 -16.59 -5.00
N GLU A 71 -22.46 -17.49 -4.80
CA GLU A 71 -22.05 -17.97 -3.48
C GLU A 71 -20.81 -17.21 -3.03
N GLY A 72 -20.74 -16.86 -1.74
CA GLY A 72 -19.60 -16.15 -1.17
C GLY A 72 -18.81 -17.05 -0.23
N ILE A 73 -17.48 -17.01 -0.32
CA ILE A 73 -16.58 -17.62 0.66
C ILE A 73 -15.86 -16.48 1.38
N ALA A 74 -15.97 -16.44 2.71
CA ALA A 74 -15.42 -15.37 3.52
C ALA A 74 -14.11 -15.79 4.20
N HIS A 75 -13.16 -14.86 4.26
CA HIS A 75 -11.90 -14.98 4.99
C HIS A 75 -11.62 -13.71 5.78
N TRP A 76 -10.84 -13.81 6.85
CA TRP A 76 -10.40 -12.66 7.63
C TRP A 76 -9.04 -12.88 8.28
N ASN A 77 -8.49 -11.83 8.85
CA ASN A 77 -7.13 -11.83 9.37
C ASN A 77 -7.00 -12.38 10.81
N GLU A 78 -8.11 -12.55 11.55
CA GLU A 78 -8.23 -13.11 12.93
C GLU A 78 -7.41 -12.42 14.03
N SER A 79 -6.10 -12.27 13.80
CA SER A 79 -5.15 -11.55 14.62
C SER A 79 -5.10 -10.07 14.21
N PRO A 80 -5.15 -9.13 15.17
CA PRO A 80 -5.08 -7.71 14.87
C PRO A 80 -3.76 -7.37 14.18
N GLY A 81 -3.83 -6.64 13.06
CA GLY A 81 -2.66 -6.23 12.28
C GLY A 81 -2.06 -7.32 11.39
N ALA A 82 -2.65 -8.51 11.33
CA ALA A 82 -2.22 -9.52 10.37
C ALA A 82 -2.47 -9.07 8.92
N THR A 83 -1.46 -9.23 8.08
CA THR A 83 -1.39 -8.68 6.71
C THR A 83 -2.01 -9.59 5.65
N HIS A 84 -2.54 -10.75 6.04
CA HIS A 84 -3.25 -11.69 5.18
C HIS A 84 -4.55 -12.14 5.87
N ALA A 85 -5.54 -12.57 5.08
CA ALA A 85 -6.78 -13.12 5.58
C ALA A 85 -6.66 -14.65 5.67
N GLN A 86 -5.85 -15.16 6.62
CA GLN A 86 -5.57 -16.60 6.70
C GLN A 86 -6.77 -17.44 7.16
N SER A 87 -7.71 -16.85 7.89
CA SER A 87 -8.71 -17.63 8.63
C SER A 87 -10.00 -17.69 7.82
N SER A 88 -10.44 -18.91 7.48
CA SER A 88 -11.71 -19.12 6.78
C SER A 88 -12.90 -18.89 7.72
N LEU A 89 -13.90 -18.16 7.23
CA LEU A 89 -15.19 -17.93 7.86
C LEU A 89 -16.32 -18.76 7.21
N GLY A 90 -15.95 -19.55 6.19
CA GLY A 90 -16.83 -20.44 5.45
C GLY A 90 -17.75 -19.72 4.47
N ASN A 91 -18.74 -20.47 3.98
CA ASN A 91 -19.71 -19.98 3.01
C ASN A 91 -20.65 -18.96 3.66
N VAL A 92 -20.92 -17.89 2.94
CA VAL A 92 -21.81 -16.80 3.34
C VAL A 92 -22.82 -16.53 2.23
N SER A 93 -24.00 -16.08 2.62
CA SER A 93 -25.05 -15.69 1.69
C SER A 93 -25.38 -14.22 1.84
N ARG A 94 -25.74 -13.60 0.73
CA ARG A 94 -26.10 -12.18 0.71
C ARG A 94 -27.46 -11.95 1.38
N SER A 95 -27.49 -11.00 2.31
CA SER A 95 -28.66 -10.53 3.05
C SER A 95 -28.61 -9.00 3.12
N GLY A 96 -29.35 -8.35 2.22
CA GLY A 96 -29.30 -6.89 2.07
C GLY A 96 -27.89 -6.39 1.68
N GLY A 97 -27.35 -5.49 2.49
CA GLY A 97 -25.98 -4.95 2.36
C GLY A 97 -24.91 -5.77 3.08
N CYS A 98 -25.24 -6.98 3.51
CA CYS A 98 -24.35 -7.87 4.25
C CYS A 98 -24.22 -9.23 3.58
N TRP A 99 -23.14 -9.93 3.92
CA TRP A 99 -22.91 -11.34 3.67
C TRP A 99 -22.78 -12.04 5.02
N GLU A 100 -23.60 -13.05 5.24
CA GLU A 100 -23.73 -13.66 6.57
C GLU A 100 -23.92 -15.17 6.52
N ASN A 101 -23.54 -15.80 7.63
CA ASN A 101 -23.91 -17.15 7.99
C ASN A 101 -24.19 -17.20 9.51
N ARG A 102 -24.20 -18.38 10.12
CA ARG A 102 -24.47 -18.51 11.57
C ARG A 102 -23.42 -17.81 12.45
N SER A 103 -22.16 -17.81 12.03
CA SER A 103 -21.01 -17.34 12.82
C SER A 103 -20.50 -15.97 12.39
N VAL A 104 -20.72 -15.55 11.15
CA VAL A 104 -20.20 -14.28 10.65
C VAL A 104 -21.28 -13.38 10.05
N ARG A 105 -21.12 -12.08 10.25
CA ARG A 105 -21.80 -11.03 9.48
C ARG A 105 -20.77 -9.99 9.01
N ILE A 106 -20.70 -9.82 7.70
CA ILE A 106 -19.83 -8.85 7.01
C ILE A 106 -20.72 -7.88 6.24
N CYS A 107 -20.74 -6.62 6.62
CA CYS A 107 -21.53 -5.59 5.96
C CYS A 107 -20.63 -4.51 5.36
N ALA A 108 -21.02 -4.01 4.18
CA ALA A 108 -20.42 -2.85 3.54
C ALA A 108 -21.56 -1.98 3.01
N LEU A 109 -21.84 -0.88 3.72
CA LEU A 109 -22.99 -0.02 3.48
C LEU A 109 -22.54 1.34 2.98
N THR A 110 -23.25 1.87 1.98
CA THR A 110 -22.99 3.22 1.48
C THR A 110 -23.13 4.25 2.60
N ILE A 111 -22.15 5.16 2.69
CA ILE A 111 -22.23 6.34 3.54
C ILE A 111 -22.74 7.54 2.76
N GLU A 112 -23.34 8.50 3.46
CA GLU A 112 -23.82 9.76 2.90
C GLU A 112 -22.73 10.46 2.07
N PRO A 113 -23.04 10.98 0.86
CA PRO A 113 -22.04 11.55 -0.06
C PRO A 113 -21.17 12.64 0.58
N THR A 114 -21.77 13.56 1.35
CA THR A 114 -21.04 14.65 2.02
C THR A 114 -20.12 14.15 3.12
N ARG A 115 -20.49 13.07 3.82
CA ARG A 115 -19.62 12.39 4.79
C ARG A 115 -18.47 11.70 4.07
N ARG A 116 -18.74 11.04 2.95
CA ARG A 116 -17.72 10.39 2.11
C ARG A 116 -16.67 11.38 1.62
N GLU A 117 -17.10 12.52 1.09
CA GLU A 117 -16.19 13.58 0.63
C GLU A 117 -15.29 14.09 1.76
N LYS A 118 -15.86 14.30 2.96
CA LYS A 118 -15.07 14.70 4.14
C LYS A 118 -14.02 13.66 4.52
N LEU A 119 -14.38 12.37 4.52
CA LEU A 119 -13.44 11.29 4.83
C LEU A 119 -12.33 11.20 3.79
N LEU A 120 -12.68 11.28 2.50
CA LEU A 120 -11.70 11.31 1.40
C LEU A 120 -10.75 12.51 1.52
N ALA A 121 -11.25 13.69 1.89
CA ALA A 121 -10.42 14.89 2.08
C ALA A 121 -9.44 14.79 3.25
N GLN A 122 -9.71 13.90 4.23
CA GLN A 122 -8.87 13.63 5.40
C GLN A 122 -7.85 12.50 5.17
N ARG A 123 -7.93 11.81 4.04
CA ARG A 123 -6.93 10.79 3.70
C ARG A 123 -5.54 11.42 3.54
N PRO A 124 -4.46 10.66 3.82
CA PRO A 124 -3.11 11.08 3.50
C PRO A 124 -3.01 11.42 2.02
N LYS A 125 -2.36 12.52 1.71
CA LYS A 125 -2.07 13.04 0.36
C LYS A 125 -0.58 12.91 0.02
N GLY A 126 0.19 12.30 0.90
CA GLY A 126 1.58 11.96 0.69
C GLY A 126 1.75 10.95 -0.43
N LEU A 127 3.00 10.54 -0.59
CA LEU A 127 3.44 9.53 -1.52
C LEU A 127 3.54 8.21 -0.77
N ARG A 128 3.25 7.10 -1.45
CA ARG A 128 3.78 5.79 -1.06
C ARG A 128 5.11 5.56 -1.76
N ILE A 129 5.96 4.79 -1.11
CA ILE A 129 7.20 4.29 -1.69
C ILE A 129 7.09 2.76 -1.68
N THR A 130 7.21 2.13 -2.84
CA THR A 130 7.06 0.67 -3.00
C THR A 130 8.28 0.11 -3.74
N PRO A 131 8.68 -1.15 -3.53
CA PRO A 131 9.59 -1.82 -4.46
C PRO A 131 8.97 -1.84 -5.85
N SER A 132 9.74 -1.53 -6.91
CA SER A 132 9.19 -1.41 -8.27
C SER A 132 8.58 -2.72 -8.79
N TYR A 133 9.01 -3.85 -8.26
CA TYR A 133 8.56 -5.19 -8.65
C TYR A 133 7.41 -5.74 -7.78
N ALA A 134 7.03 -5.03 -6.72
CA ALA A 134 6.03 -5.48 -5.74
C ALA A 134 5.25 -4.29 -5.21
N ASP A 135 4.27 -3.82 -5.98
CA ASP A 135 3.41 -2.67 -5.66
C ASP A 135 2.43 -2.91 -4.48
N TYR A 136 2.23 -4.17 -4.10
CA TYR A 136 1.52 -4.59 -2.89
C TYR A 136 2.34 -4.42 -1.60
N LEU A 137 3.64 -4.10 -1.71
CA LEU A 137 4.53 -3.82 -0.60
C LEU A 137 4.83 -2.32 -0.50
N CYS A 138 4.78 -1.78 0.70
CA CYS A 138 4.99 -0.37 1.01
C CYS A 138 6.12 -0.20 2.03
N LEU A 139 6.89 0.88 1.87
CA LEU A 139 7.75 1.39 2.93
C LEU A 139 6.90 1.76 4.14
N SER A 140 7.30 1.25 5.30
CA SER A 140 6.53 1.36 6.53
C SER A 140 7.44 1.55 7.74
N ALA A 141 6.82 1.63 8.90
CA ALA A 141 7.45 1.51 10.20
C ALA A 141 6.73 0.40 10.99
N PRO A 142 7.37 -0.22 12.01
CA PRO A 142 6.73 -1.22 12.85
C PRO A 142 5.36 -0.76 13.37
N ASN A 143 4.34 -1.59 13.17
CA ASN A 143 2.94 -1.30 13.56
C ASN A 143 2.40 0.02 12.98
N TYR A 144 2.93 0.49 11.86
CA TYR A 144 2.60 1.77 11.23
C TYR A 144 2.86 2.99 12.12
N GLN A 145 3.74 2.86 13.11
CA GLN A 145 4.09 3.93 14.03
C GLN A 145 5.30 4.72 13.54
N PHE A 146 5.03 5.76 12.76
CA PHE A 146 6.06 6.68 12.28
C PHE A 146 6.46 7.67 13.39
N VAL A 147 7.48 7.32 14.17
CA VAL A 147 8.03 8.11 15.28
C VAL A 147 9.55 8.24 15.18
N ALA A 148 10.15 9.25 15.81
CA ALA A 148 11.59 9.41 15.83
C ALA A 148 12.30 8.16 16.39
N GLY A 149 13.35 7.72 15.73
CA GLY A 149 14.12 6.53 16.04
C GLY A 149 13.55 5.22 15.47
N ALA A 150 12.34 5.22 14.91
CA ALA A 150 11.76 4.02 14.33
C ALA A 150 12.57 3.57 13.10
N PRO A 151 12.97 2.29 13.00
CA PRO A 151 13.53 1.74 11.77
C PRO A 151 12.43 1.65 10.71
N LEU A 152 12.81 1.84 9.45
CA LEU A 152 11.92 1.59 8.34
C LEU A 152 11.94 0.12 7.96
N THR A 153 10.79 -0.36 7.52
CA THR A 153 10.58 -1.74 7.05
C THR A 153 9.88 -1.73 5.70
N ILE A 154 9.89 -2.86 5.01
CA ILE A 154 8.91 -3.14 3.96
C ILE A 154 7.81 -4.01 4.55
N ASP A 155 6.58 -3.60 4.35
CA ASP A 155 5.38 -4.33 4.79
C ASP A 155 4.33 -4.32 3.69
N ARG A 156 3.27 -5.12 3.79
CA ARG A 156 2.14 -5.00 2.86
C ARG A 156 1.54 -3.60 2.98
N CYS A 157 1.18 -3.04 1.83
CA CYS A 157 0.40 -1.80 1.80
C CYS A 157 -0.93 -2.04 2.53
N ASP A 158 -1.19 -1.28 3.58
CA ASP A 158 -2.41 -1.40 4.37
C ASP A 158 -3.45 -0.48 3.76
N ALA A 159 -4.45 -1.07 3.10
CA ALA A 159 -5.51 -0.35 2.41
C ALA A 159 -6.36 0.54 3.34
N PHE A 160 -6.29 0.35 4.67
CA PHE A 160 -6.96 1.21 5.62
C PHE A 160 -6.62 2.69 5.39
N TRP A 161 -7.65 3.54 5.47
CA TRP A 161 -7.56 4.98 5.31
C TRP A 161 -6.89 5.46 4.02
N GLY A 162 -7.12 4.76 2.89
CA GLY A 162 -6.60 5.18 1.59
C GLY A 162 -5.17 4.77 1.28
N VAL A 163 -4.65 3.76 2.00
CA VAL A 163 -3.23 3.37 2.12
C VAL A 163 -2.53 4.13 3.26
N ARG A 164 -2.45 3.50 4.44
CA ARG A 164 -1.89 4.11 5.66
C ARG A 164 -0.44 4.59 5.50
N GLN A 165 0.34 3.92 4.65
CA GLN A 165 1.73 4.26 4.36
C GLN A 165 1.91 5.39 3.33
N ARG A 166 0.82 5.99 2.84
CA ARG A 166 0.84 7.11 1.89
C ARG A 166 1.16 8.43 2.58
N VAL A 167 2.31 8.49 3.24
CA VAL A 167 2.67 9.59 4.14
C VAL A 167 3.97 10.27 3.75
N PHE A 168 4.67 9.85 2.69
CA PHE A 168 5.99 10.39 2.38
C PHE A 168 5.92 11.67 1.55
N ARG A 169 6.89 12.56 1.72
CA ARG A 169 7.05 13.79 0.93
C ARG A 169 8.50 13.96 0.55
N LEU A 170 8.76 14.09 -0.76
CA LEU A 170 10.09 14.34 -1.30
C LEU A 170 10.26 15.84 -1.56
N SER A 171 11.18 16.48 -0.87
CA SER A 171 11.48 17.90 -1.09
C SER A 171 12.86 18.27 -0.55
N GLY A 172 13.61 19.09 -1.30
CA GLY A 172 14.87 19.66 -0.84
C GLY A 172 15.93 18.62 -0.44
N GLY A 173 15.96 17.47 -1.10
CA GLY A 173 16.88 16.36 -0.76
C GLY A 173 16.49 15.61 0.51
N ARG A 174 15.26 15.79 1.02
CA ARG A 174 14.73 15.10 2.19
C ARG A 174 13.50 14.29 1.81
N ILE A 175 13.34 13.15 2.48
CA ILE A 175 12.11 12.37 2.48
C ILE A 175 11.49 12.55 3.86
N SER A 176 10.46 13.37 3.95
CA SER A 176 9.74 13.74 5.18
C SER A 176 8.38 13.08 5.25
N LEU A 177 7.67 13.25 6.37
CA LEU A 177 6.32 12.73 6.56
C LEU A 177 5.24 13.82 6.50
N GLU A 178 4.16 13.56 5.78
CA GLU A 178 2.93 14.31 5.88
C GLU A 178 2.32 14.15 7.28
N GLY A 179 1.84 15.26 7.84
CA GLY A 179 1.34 15.32 9.21
C GLY A 179 2.42 15.34 10.29
N LYS A 180 3.68 15.00 9.93
CA LYS A 180 4.87 15.06 10.79
C LYS A 180 6.10 15.58 10.03
N PRO A 181 6.05 16.83 9.53
CA PRO A 181 7.11 17.38 8.68
C PRO A 181 8.46 17.53 9.37
N GLU A 182 8.51 17.44 10.71
CA GLU A 182 9.72 17.37 11.52
C GLU A 182 10.45 16.03 11.44
N LEU A 183 9.80 14.97 10.94
CA LEU A 183 10.41 13.66 10.78
C LEU A 183 10.87 13.44 9.35
N CYS A 184 12.12 13.00 9.20
CA CYS A 184 12.77 12.68 7.94
C CYS A 184 13.47 11.33 7.99
N ILE A 185 13.65 10.72 6.83
CA ILE A 185 14.40 9.47 6.68
C ILE A 185 15.89 9.77 6.61
N ASP A 186 16.67 9.08 7.44
CA ASP A 186 18.13 9.13 7.49
C ASP A 186 18.71 7.71 7.40
N ALA A 187 20.01 7.59 7.18
CA ALA A 187 20.73 6.31 7.18
C ALA A 187 21.72 6.25 8.34
N ARG A 188 21.66 5.21 9.18
CA ARG A 188 22.52 5.06 10.35
C ARG A 188 23.27 3.73 10.37
N GLY A 189 24.49 3.76 10.90
CA GLY A 189 25.24 2.55 11.25
C GLY A 189 25.84 1.79 10.08
N ALA A 190 26.05 2.43 8.92
CA ALA A 190 26.75 1.80 7.80
C ALA A 190 28.15 1.34 8.25
N THR A 191 28.46 0.06 8.11
CA THR A 191 29.83 -0.47 8.25
C THR A 191 30.29 -1.07 6.93
N ALA A 192 31.54 -1.51 6.84
CA ALA A 192 32.05 -2.16 5.62
C ALA A 192 31.28 -3.46 5.25
N THR A 193 30.55 -4.05 6.20
CA THR A 193 29.88 -5.35 6.06
C THR A 193 28.36 -5.28 6.23
N GLU A 194 27.81 -4.15 6.65
CA GLU A 194 26.38 -4.00 6.96
C GLU A 194 25.79 -2.77 6.28
N ASP A 195 24.61 -2.94 5.69
CA ASP A 195 23.84 -1.84 5.11
C ASP A 195 23.46 -0.86 6.24
N ALA A 196 23.47 0.43 5.94
CA ALA A 196 22.94 1.42 6.85
C ALA A 196 21.45 1.16 7.07
N ALA A 197 21.02 1.13 8.33
CA ALA A 197 19.61 1.07 8.65
C ALA A 197 18.94 2.40 8.25
N LEU A 198 17.83 2.32 7.52
CA LEU A 198 16.98 3.48 7.28
C LEU A 198 16.13 3.73 8.52
N VAL A 199 16.18 4.96 9.03
CA VAL A 199 15.48 5.33 10.29
C VAL A 199 14.78 6.67 10.15
N LEU A 200 13.71 6.86 10.90
CA LEU A 200 13.11 8.18 11.09
C LEU A 200 13.90 8.97 12.13
N THR A 201 14.21 10.22 11.83
CA THR A 201 14.88 11.16 12.75
C THR A 201 14.31 12.55 12.59
N ASP A 202 14.61 13.44 13.53
CA ASP A 202 14.35 14.86 13.36
C ASP A 202 15.07 15.37 12.11
N CYS A 203 14.33 16.04 11.21
CA CYS A 203 14.83 16.63 9.97
C CYS A 203 16.00 17.61 10.18
N ALA A 204 16.11 18.23 11.37
CA ALA A 204 17.24 19.08 11.74
C ALA A 204 18.54 18.29 11.96
N HIS A 205 18.44 16.99 12.22
CA HIS A 205 19.57 16.09 12.53
C HIS A 205 19.85 15.05 11.42
N VAL A 206 19.18 15.14 10.28
CA VAL A 206 19.43 14.25 9.14
C VAL A 206 20.83 14.52 8.59
N GLY A 207 21.64 13.46 8.51
CA GLY A 207 22.98 13.52 7.91
C GLY A 207 22.99 13.24 6.41
N ILE A 208 21.98 12.55 5.89
CA ILE A 208 21.93 12.07 4.50
C ILE A 208 20.87 12.80 3.67
N ARG A 209 21.26 13.27 2.47
CA ARG A 209 20.31 13.82 1.50
C ARG A 209 19.95 12.80 0.45
N TRP A 210 18.66 12.61 0.19
CA TRP A 210 18.14 11.64 -0.78
C TRP A 210 17.63 12.32 -2.05
N THR A 211 17.96 11.75 -3.20
CA THR A 211 17.44 12.10 -4.51
C THR A 211 16.76 10.87 -5.11
N TYR A 212 15.57 11.07 -5.65
CA TYR A 212 14.89 10.05 -6.45
C TYR A 212 15.15 10.30 -7.93
N ASP A 213 15.68 9.29 -8.62
CA ASP A 213 15.84 9.28 -10.06
C ASP A 213 14.73 8.43 -10.70
N ALA A 214 13.78 9.09 -11.35
CA ALA A 214 12.65 8.44 -12.00
C ALA A 214 13.02 7.64 -13.25
N ALA A 215 14.19 7.90 -13.87
CA ALA A 215 14.63 7.12 -15.04
C ALA A 215 15.14 5.73 -14.63
N THR A 216 15.71 5.64 -13.43
CA THR A 216 16.31 4.40 -12.89
C THR A 216 15.53 3.81 -11.72
N ASN A 217 14.48 4.50 -11.25
CA ASN A 217 13.73 4.20 -10.03
C ASN A 217 14.63 4.06 -8.78
N LEU A 218 15.73 4.81 -8.72
CA LEU A 218 16.66 4.72 -7.59
C LEU A 218 16.44 5.86 -6.60
N ILE A 219 16.48 5.51 -5.30
CA ILE A 219 16.63 6.49 -4.21
C ILE A 219 18.09 6.46 -3.79
N ARG A 220 18.82 7.53 -4.13
CA ARG A 220 20.27 7.65 -3.94
C ARG A 220 20.62 8.82 -3.05
N SER A 221 21.63 8.65 -2.20
CA SER A 221 22.17 9.72 -1.39
C SER A 221 23.32 10.50 -2.05
N ASP A 222 23.62 11.66 -1.49
CA ASP A 222 24.80 12.46 -1.81
C ASP A 222 26.14 11.77 -1.52
N ASN A 223 26.19 10.84 -0.55
CA ASN A 223 27.36 10.02 -0.24
C ASN A 223 27.38 8.64 -0.94
N ASN A 224 26.67 8.51 -2.08
CA ASN A 224 26.66 7.31 -2.93
C ASN A 224 26.07 6.04 -2.28
N LEU A 225 25.12 6.19 -1.35
CA LEU A 225 24.29 5.08 -0.88
C LEU A 225 23.02 5.00 -1.72
N CYS A 226 22.58 3.79 -2.02
CA CYS A 226 21.32 3.49 -2.67
C CYS A 226 20.48 2.65 -1.72
N TRP A 227 19.17 2.94 -1.68
CA TRP A 227 18.23 2.09 -0.97
C TRP A 227 18.20 0.72 -1.60
N SER A 228 18.04 -0.31 -0.78
CA SER A 228 18.04 -1.67 -1.28
C SER A 228 17.38 -2.66 -0.32
N LEU A 229 16.78 -3.68 -0.90
CA LEU A 229 16.18 -4.80 -0.19
C LEU A 229 17.15 -5.97 -0.11
N ARG A 230 17.21 -6.59 1.07
CA ARG A 230 17.90 -7.86 1.27
C ARG A 230 16.91 -8.99 1.15
N LEU A 231 17.02 -9.74 0.05
CA LEU A 231 16.30 -11.00 -0.10
C LEU A 231 17.13 -12.11 0.53
N SER A 232 16.67 -12.66 1.64
CA SER A 232 17.29 -13.85 2.24
C SER A 232 17.03 -15.07 1.35
N GLY A 233 18.07 -15.87 1.07
CA GLY A 233 17.95 -17.08 0.26
C GLY A 233 17.04 -18.15 0.88
N ASP A 234 16.90 -18.16 2.21
CA ASP A 234 15.95 -18.98 2.97
C ASP A 234 14.65 -18.20 3.22
N ARG A 235 13.95 -17.78 2.15
CA ARG A 235 12.58 -17.29 2.29
C ARG A 235 11.72 -18.42 2.85
N LYS A 236 11.40 -18.36 4.14
CA LYS A 236 10.18 -19.03 4.62
C LYS A 236 9.02 -18.37 3.89
N VAL A 237 8.04 -19.18 3.48
CA VAL A 237 6.86 -18.77 2.69
C VAL A 237 6.08 -17.62 3.36
N ASP A 238 6.32 -17.38 4.65
CA ASP A 238 5.60 -16.39 5.46
C ASP A 238 6.40 -15.08 5.73
N ASP A 239 7.65 -14.96 5.27
CA ASP A 239 8.45 -13.75 5.47
C ASP A 239 8.26 -12.77 4.30
N TRP A 240 7.09 -12.13 4.28
CA TRP A 240 6.65 -11.18 3.24
C TRP A 240 7.29 -9.78 3.36
N SER A 241 8.13 -9.56 4.37
CA SER A 241 8.68 -8.26 4.74
C SER A 241 10.21 -8.22 4.58
N PRO A 242 10.73 -8.05 3.36
CA PRO A 242 12.17 -8.03 3.15
C PRO A 242 12.81 -6.86 3.93
N PRO A 243 13.93 -7.08 4.63
CA PRO A 243 14.69 -6.00 5.25
C PRO A 243 15.11 -4.96 4.20
N ILE A 244 14.99 -3.68 4.58
CA ILE A 244 15.45 -2.54 3.78
C ILE A 244 16.62 -1.85 4.47
N GLY A 245 17.60 -1.43 3.68
CA GLY A 245 18.72 -0.62 4.13
C GLY A 245 19.26 0.27 3.02
N ALA A 246 20.36 0.96 3.30
CA ALA A 246 21.11 1.72 2.31
C ALA A 246 22.56 1.23 2.23
N ARG A 247 23.04 0.99 1.01
CA ARG A 247 24.38 0.46 0.74
C ARG A 247 25.04 1.18 -0.43
N PRO A 248 26.36 1.10 -0.63
CA PRO A 248 27.00 1.72 -1.78
C PRO A 248 26.29 1.37 -3.08
N CYS A 249 26.00 2.38 -3.91
CA CYS A 249 25.31 2.16 -5.18
C CYS A 249 26.13 1.27 -6.10
N GLU A 250 25.47 0.28 -6.70
CA GLU A 250 26.05 -0.60 -7.72
C GLU A 250 26.05 0.08 -9.09
N ALA A 251 27.01 -0.27 -9.95
CA ALA A 251 27.10 0.26 -11.32
C ALA A 251 25.90 -0.18 -12.19
N ALA A 252 25.41 -1.40 -11.95
CA ALA A 252 24.20 -1.95 -12.56
C ALA A 252 23.24 -2.31 -11.43
N PRO A 253 22.27 -1.43 -11.09
CA PRO A 253 21.41 -1.63 -9.94
C PRO A 253 20.50 -2.85 -10.12
N ALA A 254 20.54 -3.77 -9.16
CA ALA A 254 19.56 -4.86 -9.08
C ALA A 254 18.13 -4.33 -8.91
N GLU A 255 17.15 -5.14 -9.29
CA GLU A 255 15.71 -4.86 -9.11
C GLU A 255 15.34 -4.60 -7.64
N THR A 256 16.08 -5.21 -6.70
CA THR A 256 15.94 -4.99 -5.24
C THR A 256 16.34 -3.60 -4.78
N SER A 257 16.96 -2.79 -5.63
CA SER A 257 17.30 -1.38 -5.34
C SER A 257 16.36 -0.39 -6.04
N GLN A 258 15.36 -0.87 -6.78
CA GLN A 258 14.43 -0.05 -7.53
C GLN A 258 13.13 0.15 -6.74
N PHE A 259 12.70 1.40 -6.61
CA PHE A 259 11.51 1.81 -5.90
C PHE A 259 10.64 2.71 -6.75
N ALA A 260 9.34 2.45 -6.77
CA ALA A 260 8.35 3.34 -7.33
C ALA A 260 7.85 4.32 -6.25
N ILE A 261 7.64 5.57 -6.64
CA ILE A 261 7.07 6.61 -5.79
C ILE A 261 5.83 7.16 -6.47
N GLY A 262 4.69 7.14 -5.77
CA GLY A 262 3.43 7.60 -6.34
C GLY A 262 2.37 7.89 -5.28
N GLY A 263 1.32 8.59 -5.68
CA GLY A 263 0.16 8.89 -4.85
C GLY A 263 -1.07 8.95 -5.75
N ASP A 264 -1.79 7.83 -5.79
CA ASP A 264 -2.93 7.51 -6.68
C ASP A 264 -2.63 7.43 -8.19
#